data_AF-A0A932GJZ4-F1
#
_entry.id   AF-A0A932GJZ4-F1
#
_cell.length_a   1.000
_cell.length_b   1.000
_cell.length_c   1.000
_cell.angle_alpha   90.00
_cell.angle_beta   90.00
_cell.angle_gamma   90.00
#
_symmetry.space_group_name_H-M   'P 1'
#
loop_
_entity.id
_entity.type
_entity.pdbx_description
1 polymer ?
#
loop_
_entity_poly.entity_id
_entity_poly.type
_entity_poly.pdbx_seq_one_letter_code
_entity_poly.pdbx_strand_id
1 'polypeptide(L)' 'MGCGIGICMGCAVPVRGDRYRLCCKDGPVFEASEVLW' A
#
# COMPACT_ATOMS: atom_id res chain seq x y z
N MET A 1 -9.23 -4.14 2.16
CA MET A 1 -9.34 -2.89 1.38
C MET A 1 -10.64 -2.19 1.75
N GLY A 2 -10.65 -0.85 1.75
CA GLY A 2 -11.89 -0.06 1.87
C GLY A 2 -12.59 0.13 0.53
N CYS A 3 -12.52 1.31 -0.07
CA CYS A 3 -13.20 1.66 -1.34
C CYS A 3 -12.66 1.00 -2.62
N GLY A 4 -11.46 0.41 -2.61
CA GLY A 4 -10.84 -0.20 -3.79
C GLY A 4 -10.34 0.77 -4.89
N ILE A 5 -10.59 2.07 -4.76
CA ILE A 5 -10.21 3.08 -5.77
C ILE A 5 -9.20 4.12 -5.27
N GLY A 6 -8.70 3.95 -4.04
CA GLY A 6 -7.63 4.77 -3.46
C GLY A 6 -8.09 6.03 -2.72
N ILE A 7 -9.40 6.32 -2.67
CA ILE A 7 -9.88 7.57 -2.04
C ILE A 7 -9.98 7.49 -0.52
N CYS A 8 -10.28 6.31 0.03
CA CYS A 8 -10.46 6.13 1.47
C CYS A 8 -9.15 5.89 2.23
N MET A 9 -8.02 5.71 1.53
CA MET A 9 -6.68 5.40 2.09
C MET A 9 -6.59 4.14 2.99
N GLY A 10 -7.69 3.43 3.27
CA GLY A 10 -7.75 2.24 4.13
C GLY A 10 -7.07 0.98 3.58
N CYS A 11 -6.24 1.12 2.54
CA CYS A 11 -5.36 0.05 2.05
C CYS A 11 -3.92 0.53 1.89
N ALA A 12 -3.54 1.60 2.62
CA ALA A 12 -2.17 2.07 2.71
C ALA A 12 -1.28 0.97 3.32
N VAL A 13 -0.19 0.67 2.66
CA VAL A 13 0.85 -0.28 3.03
C VAL A 13 2.12 0.53 3.31
N PRO A 14 2.69 0.47 4.53
CA PRO A 14 3.94 1.13 4.83
C PRO A 14 5.08 0.45 4.07
N VAL A 15 5.93 1.25 3.43
CA VAL A 15 7.11 0.78 2.71
C VAL A 15 8.35 1.54 3.17
N ARG A 16 9.53 0.99 2.87
CA ARG A 16 10.81 1.62 3.22
C ARG A 16 10.91 3.06 2.73
N GLY A 17 11.59 3.89 3.52
CA GLY A 17 11.86 5.29 3.18
C GLY A 17 10.74 6.26 3.53
N ASP A 18 10.02 6.00 4.63
CA ASP A 18 8.97 6.84 5.22
C ASP A 18 7.83 7.18 4.25
N ARG A 19 7.33 6.15 3.56
CA ARG A 19 6.29 6.27 2.53
C ARG A 19 5.21 5.22 2.69
N TYR A 20 4.05 5.52 2.14
CA TYR A 20 2.94 4.58 2.00
C TYR A 20 2.59 4.37 0.54
N ARG A 21 2.31 3.12 0.17
CA ARG A 21 1.75 2.74 -1.14
C ARG A 21 0.34 2.19 -0.94
N LEU A 22 -0.56 2.44 -1.87
CA LEU A 22 -1.94 1.96 -1.78
C LEU A 22 -2.05 0.58 -2.43
N CYS A 23 -2.46 -0.44 -1.68
CA CYS A 23 -2.64 -1.80 -2.20
C CYS A 23 -3.56 -1.85 -3.45
N CYS A 24 -4.60 -1.00 -3.50
CA CYS A 24 -5.54 -0.97 -4.63
C CYS A 24 -5.08 -0.16 -5.86
N LYS A 25 -3.96 0.57 -5.77
CA LYS A 25 -3.42 1.38 -6.88
C LYS A 25 -2.01 0.94 -7.27
N ASP A 26 -1.18 0.68 -6.25
CA ASP A 26 0.23 0.35 -6.37
C ASP A 26 0.54 -1.14 -6.17
N GLY A 27 -0.40 -1.90 -5.58
CA GLY A 27 -0.32 -3.35 -5.34
C GLY A 27 -1.19 -4.15 -6.32
N PRO A 28 -1.76 -5.31 -5.92
CA PRO A 28 -1.78 -5.92 -4.59
C PRO A 28 -0.53 -6.72 -4.24
N VAL A 29 0.37 -6.92 -5.20
CA VAL A 29 1.64 -7.63 -5.02
C VAL A 29 2.74 -6.60 -4.84
N PHE A 30 3.58 -6.80 -3.84
CA PHE A 30 4.72 -5.95 -3.50
C PHE A 30 5.97 -6.83 -3.35
N GLU A 31 7.15 -6.27 -3.60
CA GLU A 31 8.37 -6.97 -3.24
C GLU A 31 8.46 -7.11 -1.72
N ALA A 32 8.86 -8.27 -1.22
CA ALA A 32 8.95 -8.49 0.22
C ALA A 32 9.98 -7.56 0.89
N SER A 33 10.99 -7.13 0.13
CA SER A 33 12.07 -6.27 0.61
C SER A 33 11.64 -4.81 0.81
N GLU A 34 10.57 -4.34 0.17
CA GLU A 34 10.09 -2.95 0.28
C GLU A 34 9.03 -2.77 1.38
N VAL A 35 8.28 -3.80 1.73
CA VAL A 35 7.19 -3.73 2.74
C VAL A 35 7.76 -3.71 4.15
N LEU A 36 7.24 -2.79 4.98
CA LEU A 36 7.47 -2.79 6.42
C LEU A 36 6.36 -3.61 7.09
N TRP A 37 6.71 -4.78 7.64
CA TRP A 37 5.80 -5.66 8.38
C TRP A 37 5.67 -5.26 9.85
#